data_AF-A0A1F1I9I9-F1
#
_entry.id   AF-A0A1F1I9I9-F1
#
_cell.length_a   1.000
_cell.length_b   1.000
_cell.length_c   1.000
_cell.angle_alpha   90.00
_cell.angle_beta   90.00
_cell.angle_gamma   90.00
#
_symmetry.space_group_name_H-M   'P 1'
#
loop_
_entity.id
_entity.type
_entity.pdbx_description
1 polymer ?
#
loop_
_entity_poly.entity_id
_entity_poly.type
_entity_poly.pdbx_seq_one_letter_code
_entity_poly.pdbx_strand_id
1 'polypeptide(L)'
;MTAQLATGGQAETQGLKSEVVKVALRGVAGAMRGGGQKFVTMADGFLDKRAADVIRRDSVRIADAIDDVANIPDVATHQVRSEVYKRLSAIMDDGTANVIANAVEGVLWVLL
;
A
#
# COMPACT_ATOMS: atom_id res chain seq x y z
N MET A 1 24.99 30.87 20.66
CA MET A 1 23.60 30.68 20.18
C MET A 1 23.61 29.57 19.15
N THR A 2 23.19 28.37 19.53
CA THR A 2 23.25 27.15 18.73
C THR A 2 21.83 26.62 18.53
N ALA A 3 21.31 26.67 17.30
CA ALA A 3 20.28 25.75 16.77
C ALA A 3 19.89 26.18 15.34
N GLN A 4 20.74 25.86 14.37
CA GLN A 4 20.33 25.84 12.97
C GLN A 4 21.06 24.66 12.32
N LEU A 5 20.37 23.92 11.43
CA LEU A 5 20.91 22.97 10.44
C LEU A 5 20.68 21.45 10.62
N ALA A 6 19.90 20.95 11.59
CA ALA A 6 19.63 19.50 11.65
C ALA A 6 18.33 19.02 10.95
N THR A 7 17.37 19.92 10.68
CA THR A 7 16.00 19.51 10.30
C THR A 7 15.74 19.46 8.79
N GLY A 8 16.52 20.19 7.97
CA GLY A 8 16.29 20.28 6.52
C GLY A 8 16.54 18.96 5.79
N GLY A 9 17.71 18.34 5.99
CA GLY A 9 18.08 17.11 5.29
C GLY A 9 17.24 15.88 5.68
N GLN A 10 16.74 15.79 6.92
CA GLN A 10 15.88 14.69 7.35
C GLN A 10 14.44 14.84 6.84
N ALA A 11 13.87 16.05 6.88
CA ALA A 11 12.55 16.31 6.33
C ALA A 11 12.53 16.17 4.80
N GLU A 12 13.56 16.63 4.09
CA GLU A 12 13.68 16.45 2.64
C GLU A 12 13.85 14.98 2.24
N THR A 13 14.68 14.21 2.96
CA THR A 13 14.84 12.77 2.69
C THR A 13 13.59 11.96 3.06
N GLN A 14 12.87 12.33 4.12
CA GLN A 14 11.62 11.69 4.48
C GLN A 14 10.51 12.02 3.48
N GLY A 15 10.41 13.27 3.01
CA GLY A 15 9.48 13.68 1.96
C GLY A 15 9.73 12.94 0.65
N LEU A 16 10.99 12.84 0.22
CA LEU A 16 11.38 12.07 -0.97
C LEU A 16 11.02 10.58 -0.84
N LYS A 17 11.30 9.95 0.31
CA LYS A 17 10.92 8.55 0.56
C LYS A 17 9.41 8.35 0.56
N SER A 18 8.66 9.29 1.14
CA SER A 18 7.20 9.22 1.15
C SER A 18 6.62 9.34 -0.27
N GLU A 19 7.14 10.24 -1.11
CA GLU A 19 6.67 10.36 -2.50
C GLU A 19 6.88 9.07 -3.30
N VAL A 20 8.02 8.39 -3.15
CA VAL A 20 8.25 7.10 -3.82
C VAL A 20 7.24 6.05 -3.35
N VAL A 21 6.97 5.97 -2.04
CA VAL A 21 5.96 5.06 -1.48
C VAL A 21 4.56 5.37 -2.03
N LYS A 22 4.17 6.64 -2.11
CA LYS A 22 2.88 7.05 -2.67
C LYS A 22 2.75 6.66 -4.14
N VAL A 23 3.80 6.88 -4.94
CA VAL A 23 3.82 6.48 -6.36
C VAL A 23 3.67 4.97 -6.50
N ALA A 24 4.41 4.19 -5.71
CA ALA A 24 4.32 2.74 -5.73
C ALA A 24 2.92 2.23 -5.30
N LEU A 25 2.32 2.83 -4.26
CA LEU A 25 0.94 2.53 -3.85
C LEU A 25 -0.09 2.85 -4.93
N ARG A 26 0.05 3.98 -5.61
CA ARG A 26 -0.80 4.31 -6.78
C ARG A 26 -0.61 3.33 -7.92
N GLY A 27 0.60 2.83 -8.13
CA GLY A 27 0.89 1.75 -9.06
C GLY A 27 0.15 0.46 -8.70
N VAL A 28 0.18 0.07 -7.42
CA VAL A 28 -0.58 -1.07 -6.89
C VAL A 28 -2.09 -0.87 -7.07
N ALA A 29 -2.63 0.30 -6.70
CA ALA A 29 -4.04 0.62 -6.89
C ALA A 29 -4.43 0.58 -8.38
N GLY A 30 -3.57 1.08 -9.27
CA GLY A 30 -3.76 0.98 -10.73
C GLY A 30 -3.79 -0.47 -11.22
N ALA A 31 -2.91 -1.33 -10.71
CA ALA A 31 -2.89 -2.76 -11.04
C ALA A 31 -4.16 -3.48 -10.54
N MET A 32 -4.74 -3.02 -9.42
CA MET A 32 -6.01 -3.50 -8.92
C MET A 32 -7.19 -3.02 -9.76
N ARG A 33 -7.27 -1.73 -10.14
CA ARG A 33 -8.37 -1.20 -10.97
C ARG A 33 -8.53 -1.90 -12.31
N GLY A 34 -7.47 -2.49 -12.86
CA GLY A 34 -7.50 -3.33 -14.06
C GLY A 34 -8.17 -4.71 -13.89
N GLY A 35 -9.00 -4.92 -12.86
CA GLY A 35 -9.68 -6.18 -12.57
C GLY A 35 -8.93 -7.11 -11.61
N GLY A 36 -7.94 -6.60 -10.87
CA GLY A 36 -7.20 -7.35 -9.85
C GLY A 36 -6.21 -8.39 -10.37
N GLN A 37 -6.38 -8.89 -11.60
CA GLN A 37 -5.56 -9.97 -12.16
C GLN A 37 -4.06 -9.66 -12.16
N LYS A 38 -3.68 -8.44 -12.60
CA LYS A 38 -2.28 -8.01 -12.62
C LYS A 38 -1.67 -8.00 -11.22
N PHE A 39 -2.41 -7.47 -10.24
CA PHE A 39 -1.96 -7.48 -8.85
C PHE A 39 -1.83 -8.91 -8.32
N VAL A 40 -2.83 -9.77 -8.57
CA VAL A 40 -2.78 -11.17 -8.14
C VAL A 40 -1.55 -11.89 -8.71
N THR A 41 -1.20 -11.65 -9.97
CA THR A 41 0.04 -12.19 -10.56
C THR A 41 1.31 -11.65 -9.91
N MET A 42 1.36 -10.35 -9.58
CA MET A 42 2.50 -9.77 -8.85
C MET A 42 2.60 -10.30 -7.41
N ALA A 43 1.47 -10.64 -6.81
CA ALA A 43 1.33 -11.06 -5.42
C ALA A 43 1.13 -12.58 -5.26
N ASP A 44 1.40 -13.40 -6.28
CA ASP A 44 1.05 -14.83 -6.33
C ASP A 44 1.71 -15.66 -5.20
N GLY A 45 2.83 -15.17 -4.64
CA GLY A 45 3.50 -15.77 -3.47
C GLY A 45 3.00 -15.27 -2.10
N PHE A 46 2.15 -14.24 -2.07
CA PHE A 46 1.67 -13.58 -0.85
C PHE A 46 0.17 -13.77 -0.62
N LEU A 47 -0.59 -14.21 -1.63
CA LEU A 47 -2.04 -14.36 -1.58
C LEU A 47 -2.45 -15.82 -1.41
N ASP A 48 -3.44 -16.06 -0.56
CA ASP A 48 -4.22 -17.29 -0.61
C ASP A 48 -5.38 -17.17 -1.61
N LYS A 49 -6.01 -18.32 -1.93
CA LYS A 49 -7.10 -18.38 -2.91
C LYS A 49 -8.27 -17.46 -2.56
N ARG A 50 -8.63 -17.33 -1.28
CA ARG A 50 -9.74 -16.49 -0.84
C ARG A 50 -9.41 -15.02 -1.03
N ALA A 51 -8.19 -14.60 -0.66
CA ALA A 51 -7.72 -13.24 -0.89
C ALA A 51 -7.68 -12.89 -2.39
N ALA A 52 -7.19 -13.80 -3.23
CA ALA A 52 -7.16 -13.60 -4.68
C ALA A 52 -8.58 -13.45 -5.29
N ASP A 53 -9.55 -14.24 -4.84
CA ASP A 53 -10.92 -14.15 -5.32
C ASP A 53 -11.61 -12.85 -4.85
N VAL A 54 -11.35 -12.42 -3.61
CA VAL A 54 -11.82 -11.13 -3.11
C VAL A 54 -11.20 -9.98 -3.89
N ILE A 55 -9.91 -10.04 -4.21
CA ILE A 55 -9.25 -9.06 -5.07
C ILE A 55 -9.92 -8.98 -6.44
N ARG A 56 -10.22 -10.12 -7.08
CA ARG A 56 -10.89 -10.11 -8.39
C ARG A 56 -12.30 -9.52 -8.31
N ARG A 57 -13.06 -9.84 -7.25
CA ARG A 57 -14.44 -9.39 -7.07
C ARG A 57 -14.55 -7.91 -6.70
N ASP A 58 -13.75 -7.47 -5.72
CA ASP A 58 -13.86 -6.16 -5.09
C ASP A 58 -12.67 -5.24 -5.44
N SER A 59 -11.96 -5.56 -6.53
CA SER A 59 -10.74 -4.89 -7.00
C SER A 59 -10.76 -3.37 -6.92
N VAL A 60 -11.84 -2.73 -7.39
CA VAL A 60 -12.00 -1.28 -7.39
C VAL A 60 -12.02 -0.73 -5.96
N ARG A 61 -12.77 -1.38 -5.06
CA ARG A 61 -12.91 -0.93 -3.67
C ARG A 61 -11.60 -1.08 -2.89
N ILE A 62 -10.83 -2.13 -3.19
CA ILE A 62 -9.51 -2.36 -2.61
C ILE A 62 -8.51 -1.34 -3.17
N ALA A 63 -8.56 -1.05 -4.47
CA ALA A 63 -7.75 -0.01 -5.09
C ALA A 63 -8.01 1.36 -4.47
N ASP A 64 -9.28 1.71 -4.26
CA ASP A 64 -9.66 2.97 -3.63
C ASP A 64 -9.11 3.05 -2.21
N ALA A 65 -9.18 1.97 -1.41
CA ALA A 65 -8.59 1.90 -0.08
C ALA A 65 -7.06 2.07 -0.08
N ILE A 66 -6.36 1.60 -1.11
CA ILE A 66 -4.90 1.75 -1.25
C ILE A 66 -4.54 3.18 -1.69
N ASP A 67 -5.27 3.77 -2.65
CA ASP A 67 -5.10 5.17 -3.05
C ASP A 67 -5.28 6.12 -1.87
N ASP A 68 -6.24 5.79 -1.03
CA ASP A 68 -6.53 6.42 0.23
C ASP A 68 -5.32 6.44 1.20
N VAL A 69 -4.56 5.34 1.30
CA VAL A 69 -3.28 5.28 2.03
C VAL A 69 -2.22 6.14 1.34
N ALA A 70 -2.17 6.13 0.00
CA ALA A 70 -1.24 6.96 -0.77
C ALA A 70 -1.50 8.47 -0.61
N ASN A 71 -2.67 8.88 -0.11
CA ASN A 71 -2.99 10.27 0.19
C ASN A 71 -2.62 10.69 1.63
N ILE A 72 -2.10 9.78 2.47
CA ILE A 72 -1.64 10.12 3.82
C ILE A 72 -0.35 10.96 3.73
N PRO A 73 -0.28 12.14 4.39
CA PRO A 73 0.95 12.91 4.48
C PRO A 73 1.99 12.11 5.28
N ASP A 74 3.20 12.00 4.73
CA ASP A 74 4.35 11.28 5.32
C ASP A 74 4.15 9.78 5.57
N VAL A 75 3.39 9.09 4.71
CA VAL A 75 3.31 7.62 4.75
C VAL A 75 4.70 7.01 4.53
N ALA A 76 5.12 6.17 5.47
CA ALA A 76 6.38 5.44 5.42
C ALA A 76 6.13 3.96 5.10
N THR A 77 7.08 3.31 4.43
CA THR A 77 6.98 1.90 3.99
C THR A 77 6.53 0.96 5.11
N HIS A 78 7.06 1.12 6.33
CA HIS A 78 6.72 0.28 7.49
C HIS A 78 5.29 0.50 8.02
N GLN A 79 4.65 1.63 7.71
CA GLN A 79 3.27 1.93 8.11
C GLN A 79 2.25 1.49 7.08
N VAL A 80 2.67 1.30 5.82
CA VAL A 80 1.78 0.95 4.71
C VAL A 80 0.93 -0.27 5.04
N ARG A 81 1.53 -1.37 5.52
CA ARG A 81 0.77 -2.57 5.86
C ARG A 81 -0.32 -2.29 6.89
N SER A 82 0.00 -1.54 7.94
CA SER A 82 -0.96 -1.23 9.01
C SER A 82 -2.10 -0.35 8.50
N GLU A 83 -1.80 0.68 7.71
CA GLU A 83 -2.80 1.59 7.15
C GLU A 83 -3.69 0.93 6.10
N VAL A 84 -3.10 0.10 5.22
CA VAL A 84 -3.85 -0.70 4.25
C VAL A 84 -4.76 -1.68 4.99
N TYR A 85 -4.23 -2.43 5.96
CA TYR A 85 -5.03 -3.35 6.78
C TYR A 85 -6.22 -2.65 7.42
N LYS A 86 -6.01 -1.52 8.08
CA LYS A 86 -7.04 -0.75 8.79
C LYS A 86 -8.17 -0.30 7.86
N ARG A 87 -7.87 0.07 6.62
CA ARG A 87 -8.88 0.46 5.64
C ARG A 87 -9.60 -0.75 5.04
N LEU A 88 -8.89 -1.85 4.83
CA LEU A 88 -9.49 -3.09 4.31
C LEU A 88 -10.38 -3.78 5.36
N SER A 89 -9.98 -3.84 6.63
CA SER A 89 -10.81 -4.44 7.69
C SER A 89 -12.14 -3.72 7.91
N ALA A 90 -12.23 -2.44 7.53
CA ALA A 90 -13.48 -1.69 7.56
C ALA A 90 -14.49 -2.13 6.47
N ILE A 91 -14.05 -2.86 5.44
CA ILE A 91 -14.86 -3.24 4.28
C ILE A 91 -14.90 -4.76 4.02
N MET A 92 -14.07 -5.55 4.69
CA MET A 92 -14.01 -7.01 4.53
C MET A 92 -13.55 -7.71 5.82
N ASP A 93 -13.55 -9.04 5.79
CA ASP A 93 -13.07 -9.92 6.86
C ASP A 93 -11.60 -9.66 7.23
N ASP A 94 -11.30 -9.61 8.53
CA ASP A 94 -9.97 -9.30 9.09
C ASP A 94 -8.87 -10.23 8.57
N GLY A 95 -9.14 -11.53 8.45
CA GLY A 95 -8.15 -12.49 7.94
C GLY A 95 -7.79 -12.19 6.49
N THR A 96 -8.80 -11.91 5.67
CA THR A 96 -8.65 -11.55 4.26
C THR A 96 -7.94 -10.20 4.12
N ALA A 97 -8.33 -9.20 4.92
CA ALA A 97 -7.71 -7.88 4.93
C ALA A 97 -6.22 -7.95 5.27
N ASN A 98 -5.83 -8.77 6.26
CA ASN A 98 -4.43 -8.93 6.66
C ASN A 98 -3.59 -9.58 5.54
N VAL A 99 -4.13 -10.57 4.84
CA VAL A 99 -3.41 -11.18 3.71
C VAL A 99 -3.23 -10.20 2.57
N ILE A 100 -4.27 -9.46 2.19
CA ILE A 100 -4.17 -8.46 1.11
C ILE A 100 -3.20 -7.35 1.52
N ALA A 101 -3.23 -6.87 2.77
CA ALA A 101 -2.29 -5.87 3.25
C ALA A 101 -0.82 -6.37 3.22
N ASN A 102 -0.59 -7.62 3.59
CA ASN A 102 0.73 -8.26 3.49
C ASN A 102 1.19 -8.39 2.03
N ALA A 103 0.28 -8.74 1.12
CA ALA A 103 0.56 -8.77 -0.31
C ALA A 103 0.87 -7.39 -0.88
N VAL A 104 0.15 -6.34 -0.47
CA VAL A 104 0.42 -4.96 -0.88
C VAL A 104 1.81 -4.52 -0.41
N GLU A 105 2.19 -4.83 0.84
CA GLU A 105 3.54 -4.60 1.33
C GLU A 105 4.58 -5.37 0.49
N GLY A 106 4.36 -6.66 0.24
CA GLY A 106 5.26 -7.48 -0.59
C GLY A 106 5.47 -6.91 -1.99
N VAL A 107 4.39 -6.51 -2.67
CA VAL A 107 4.48 -5.87 -4.00
C VAL A 107 5.13 -4.49 -3.92
N LEU A 108 4.88 -3.72 -2.86
CA LEU A 108 5.53 -2.43 -2.64
C LEU A 108 7.05 -2.59 -2.56
N TRP A 109 7.55 -3.58 -1.81
CA TRP A 109 8.98 -3.88 -1.73
C TRP A 109 9.61 -4.31 -3.06
N VAL A 110 8.83 -4.86 -4.00
CA VAL A 110 9.30 -5.18 -5.36
C VAL A 110 9.38 -3.93 -6.25
N LEU A 111 8.60 -2.88 -5.94
CA LEU A 111 8.51 -1.64 -6.71
C LEU A 111 9.44 -0.52 -6.20
N LEU A 112 9.95 -0.62 -4.97
CA LEU A 112 10.90 0.31 -4.35
C LEU A 112 12.36 -0.08 -4.65
#